data_AF-A0A419GML3-F1
#
_entry.id   AF-A0A419GML3-F1
#
_cell.length_a   1.000
_cell.length_b   1.000
_cell.length_c   1.000
_cell.angle_alpha   90.00
_cell.angle_beta   90.00
_cell.angle_gamma   90.00
#
_symmetry.space_group_name_H-M   'P 1'
#
loop_
_entity.id
_entity.type
_entity.pdbx_description
1 polymer ?
#
loop_
_entity_poly.entity_id
_entity_poly.type
_entity_poly.pdbx_seq_one_letter_code
_entity_poly.pdbx_strand_id
1 'polypeptide(L)'
;MRVPKGWVPIIAKEIVEELLKRNMIELQGSKEKAVESLQEIMLAELTVEDRLNEEIRGMLKKFEPEIEKGRMDYRKLFDLTKQKLVKERNLVL
;
A
#
# COMPACT_ATOMS: atom_id res chain seq x y z
N MET A 1 -3.79 -6.92 -7.67
CA MET A 1 -4.03 -5.50 -8.04
C MET A 1 -5.52 -5.27 -8.21
N ARG A 2 -6.15 -4.54 -7.28
CA ARG A 2 -7.61 -4.27 -7.31
C ARG A 2 -7.99 -2.90 -7.89
N VAL A 3 -7.03 -2.05 -8.26
CA VAL A 3 -7.30 -0.79 -8.98
C VAL A 3 -6.17 -0.51 -9.99
N PRO A 4 -6.46 -0.24 -11.27
CA PRO A 4 -5.44 0.14 -12.23
C PRO A 4 -4.87 1.53 -11.89
N LYS A 5 -3.54 1.68 -11.88
CA LYS A 5 -2.85 2.94 -11.53
C LYS A 5 -3.33 4.15 -12.33
N GLY A 6 -3.83 3.95 -13.56
CA GLY A 6 -4.39 5.00 -14.42
C GLY A 6 -5.74 5.58 -13.96
N TRP A 7 -6.45 4.92 -13.03
CA TRP A 7 -7.72 5.43 -12.48
C TRP A 7 -7.54 6.33 -11.26
N VAL A 8 -6.37 6.26 -10.62
CA VAL A 8 -6.04 7.09 -9.44
C VAL A 8 -6.22 8.59 -9.70
N PRO A 9 -5.80 9.15 -10.85
CA PRO A 9 -5.97 10.59 -11.11
C PRO A 9 -7.43 11.01 -11.24
N ILE A 10 -8.25 10.14 -11.85
CA ILE A 10 -9.68 10.38 -12.08
C ILE A 10 -10.41 10.35 -10.74
N ILE A 11 -10.16 9.32 -9.93
CA ILE A 11 -10.78 9.16 -8.61
C ILE A 11 -10.36 10.29 -7.67
N ALA A 12 -9.08 10.66 -7.64
CA ALA A 12 -8.59 11.75 -6.80
C ALA A 12 -9.27 13.09 -7.15
N LYS A 13 -9.47 13.37 -8.44
CA LYS A 13 -10.17 14.57 -8.89
C LYS A 13 -11.64 14.56 -8.46
N GLU A 14 -12.33 13.44 -8.63
CA GLU A 14 -13.74 13.27 -8.23
C GLU A 14 -13.91 13.46 -6.72
N ILE A 15 -13.03 12.87 -5.91
CA ILE A 15 -13.04 12.99 -4.44
C ILE A 15 -12.84 14.44 -4.01
N VAL A 16 -11.83 15.14 -4.56
CA VAL A 16 -11.58 16.55 -4.22
C VAL A 16 -12.77 17.43 -4.65
N GLU A 17 -13.38 17.16 -5.80
CA GLU A 17 -14.57 17.88 -6.24
C GLU A 17 -15.77 17.65 -5.32
N GLU A 18 -16.01 16.43 -4.89
CA GLU A 18 -17.12 16.10 -4.00
C GLU A 18 -16.92 16.66 -2.59
N LEU A 19 -15.69 16.61 -2.07
CA LEU A 19 -15.34 17.20 -0.77
C LEU A 19 -15.51 18.72 -0.76
N LEU A 20 -15.17 19.38 -1.88
CA LEU A 20 -15.42 20.81 -2.07
C LEU A 20 -16.91 21.13 -2.17
N LYS A 21 -17.67 20.37 -2.97
CA LYS A 21 -19.12 20.56 -3.12
C LYS A 21 -19.85 20.43 -1.78
N ARG A 22 -19.39 19.52 -0.92
CA ARG A 22 -19.96 19.28 0.41
C ARG A 22 -19.43 20.22 1.49
N ASN A 23 -18.55 21.17 1.16
CA ASN A 23 -17.89 22.08 2.10
C ASN A 23 -17.20 21.33 3.27
N MET A 24 -16.70 20.11 3.02
CA MET A 24 -16.03 19.30 4.04
C MET A 24 -14.55 19.66 4.20
N ILE A 25 -13.98 20.40 3.25
CA ILE A 25 -12.58 20.84 3.25
C ILE A 25 -12.48 22.30 2.84
N GLU A 26 -11.59 23.04 3.50
CA GLU A 26 -11.14 24.35 3.04
C GLU A 26 -9.80 24.18 2.33
N LEU A 27 -9.73 24.60 1.07
CA LEU A 27 -8.47 24.58 0.32
C LEU A 27 -7.59 25.76 0.74
N GLN A 28 -6.52 25.47 1.47
CA GLN A 28 -5.41 26.40 1.62
C GLN A 28 -4.47 26.28 0.41
N GLY A 29 -4.92 26.73 -0.77
CA GLY A 29 -4.12 26.74 -2.00
C GLY A 29 -4.90 26.34 -3.26
N SER A 30 -4.17 26.02 -4.34
CA SER A 30 -4.77 25.62 -5.62
C SER A 30 -5.36 24.22 -5.56
N LYS A 31 -6.50 24.02 -6.22
CA LYS A 31 -7.16 22.70 -6.34
C LYS A 31 -6.23 21.65 -6.95
N GLU A 32 -5.34 22.03 -7.87
CA GLU A 32 -4.37 21.10 -8.46
C GLU A 32 -3.45 20.46 -7.41
N LYS A 33 -2.96 21.25 -6.44
CA LYS A 33 -2.07 20.74 -5.37
C LYS A 33 -2.77 19.73 -4.46
N ALA A 34 -4.06 19.94 -4.19
CA ALA A 34 -4.84 19.00 -3.40
C ALA A 34 -5.07 17.68 -4.14
N VAL A 35 -5.36 17.74 -5.44
CA VAL A 35 -5.48 16.54 -6.28
C VAL A 35 -4.14 15.81 -6.36
N GLU A 36 -3.03 16.52 -6.55
CA GLU A 36 -1.68 15.94 -6.60
C GLU A 36 -1.32 15.26 -5.26
N SER A 37 -1.55 15.94 -4.13
CA SER A 37 -1.31 15.36 -2.80
C SER A 37 -2.15 14.09 -2.57
N LEU A 38 -3.43 14.10 -2.99
CA LEU A 38 -4.29 12.94 -2.86
C LEU A 38 -3.85 11.80 -3.78
N GLN A 39 -3.40 12.10 -5.00
CA GLN A 39 -2.83 11.11 -5.92
C GLN A 39 -1.58 10.46 -5.33
N GLU A 40 -0.66 11.24 -4.75
CA GLU A 40 0.53 10.72 -4.09
C GLU A 40 0.19 9.78 -2.94
N ILE A 41 -0.76 10.17 -2.08
CA ILE A 41 -1.22 9.32 -0.97
C ILE A 41 -1.84 8.02 -1.49
N MET A 42 -2.73 8.12 -2.49
CA MET A 42 -3.36 6.94 -3.09
C MET A 42 -2.35 6.01 -3.77
N LEU A 43 -1.34 6.56 -4.46
CA LEU A 43 -0.26 5.77 -5.05
C LEU A 43 0.64 5.15 -3.99
N ALA A 44 0.94 5.87 -2.91
CA ALA A 44 1.70 5.36 -1.77
C ALA A 44 0.98 4.17 -1.12
N GLU A 45 -0.33 4.26 -0.89
CA GLU A 45 -1.14 3.15 -0.36
C GLU A 45 -1.23 1.97 -1.35
N LEU A 46 -1.40 2.24 -2.64
CA LEU A 46 -1.40 1.16 -3.65
C LEU A 46 -0.04 0.45 -3.78
N THR A 47 1.06 1.10 -3.39
CA THR A 47 2.41 0.53 -3.43
C THR A 47 2.85 -0.02 -2.07
N VAL A 48 2.09 0.19 -1.00
CA VAL A 48 2.35 -0.41 0.32
C VAL A 48 2.37 -1.93 0.24
N GLU A 49 1.46 -2.54 -0.53
CA GLU A 49 1.42 -4.00 -0.69
C GLU A 49 2.68 -4.53 -1.40
N ASP A 50 3.15 -3.83 -2.44
CA ASP A 50 4.37 -4.18 -3.16
C ASP A 50 5.60 -4.04 -2.26
N ARG A 51 5.71 -2.93 -1.50
CA ARG A 51 6.80 -2.72 -0.53
C ARG A 51 6.80 -3.79 0.56
N LEU A 52 5.62 -4.15 1.06
CA LEU A 52 5.48 -5.20 2.08
C LEU A 52 5.90 -6.56 1.53
N ASN A 53 5.55 -6.87 0.28
CA ASN A 53 6.00 -8.09 -0.39
C ASN A 53 7.53 -8.12 -0.58
N GLU A 54 8.17 -7.01 -0.95
CA GLU A 54 9.63 -6.93 -1.04
C GLU A 54 10.30 -7.08 0.31
N GLU A 55 9.75 -6.47 1.36
CA GLU A 55 10.26 -6.57 2.73
C GLU A 55 10.17 -8.02 3.25
N ILE A 56 9.05 -8.72 2.99
CA ILE A 56 8.90 -10.15 3.30
C ILE A 56 9.94 -10.98 2.52
N ARG A 57 10.13 -10.72 1.22
CA ARG A 57 11.16 -11.43 0.43
C ARG A 57 12.57 -11.20 0.97
N GLY A 58 12.89 -9.97 1.39
CA GLY A 58 14.17 -9.62 2.00
C GLY A 58 14.39 -10.34 3.34
N MET A 59 13.35 -10.47 4.17
CA MET A 59 13.40 -11.26 5.39
C MET A 59 13.64 -12.74 5.08
N LEU A 60 12.90 -13.31 4.11
CA LEU A 60 13.02 -14.72 3.76
C LEU A 60 14.37 -15.08 3.15
N LYS A 61 15.03 -14.17 2.41
CA LYS A 61 16.41 -14.38 1.93
C LYS A 61 17.41 -14.66 3.06
N LYS A 62 17.20 -14.08 4.24
CA LYS A 62 18.07 -14.37 5.41
C LYS A 62 17.88 -15.79 5.95
N PHE A 63 16.72 -16.39 5.69
CA PHE A 63 16.37 -17.75 6.09
C PHE A 63 16.53 -18.78 4.97
N GLU A 64 16.91 -18.38 3.74
CA GLU A 64 17.24 -19.29 2.62
C GLU A 64 18.13 -20.47 3.04
N PRO A 65 19.26 -20.29 3.76
CA PRO A 65 20.12 -21.41 4.13
C PRO A 65 19.49 -22.38 5.15
N GLU A 66 18.44 -21.98 5.88
CA GLU A 66 17.68 -22.87 6.77
C GLU A 66 16.51 -23.56 6.05
N ILE A 67 15.91 -22.88 5.08
CA ILE A 67 14.87 -23.41 4.19
C ILE A 67 15.45 -24.48 3.27
N GLU A 68 16.63 -24.22 2.70
CA GLU A 68 17.35 -25.13 1.79
C GLU A 68 17.88 -26.38 2.52
N LYS A 69 18.17 -26.27 3.83
CA LYS A 69 18.46 -27.41 4.71
C LYS A 69 17.24 -28.27 5.06
N GLY A 70 16.07 -27.97 4.49
CA GLY A 70 14.86 -28.80 4.60
C GLY A 70 14.11 -28.69 5.93
N ARG A 71 14.44 -27.71 6.78
CA ARG A 71 13.80 -27.55 8.10
C ARG A 71 12.52 -26.72 8.08
N MET A 72 12.30 -25.89 7.06
CA MET A 72 11.15 -24.97 7.01
C MET A 72 10.58 -24.79 5.60
N ASP A 73 9.25 -24.83 5.48
CA ASP A 73 8.52 -24.51 4.24
C ASP A 73 8.53 -22.99 4.01
N TYR A 74 9.15 -22.54 2.92
CA TYR A 74 9.16 -21.13 2.47
C TYR A 74 7.75 -20.52 2.45
N ARG A 75 6.77 -21.29 1.98
CA ARG A 75 5.37 -20.84 1.86
C ARG A 75 4.73 -20.55 3.22
N LYS A 76 4.96 -21.40 4.23
CA LYS A 76 4.44 -21.18 5.59
C LYS A 76 5.11 -19.98 6.26
N LEU A 77 6.42 -19.81 6.06
CA LEU A 77 7.16 -18.65 6.58
C LEU A 77 6.67 -17.34 5.94
N PHE A 78 6.40 -17.35 4.65
CA PHE A 78 5.79 -16.21 3.95
C PHE A 78 4.44 -15.85 4.55
N ASP A 79 3.56 -16.82 4.76
CA ASP A 79 2.22 -16.59 5.32
C ASP A 79 2.27 -16.09 6.78
N LEU A 80 3.15 -16.66 7.62
CA LEU A 80 3.34 -16.22 9.00
C LEU A 80 3.92 -14.80 9.10
N THR A 81 4.88 -14.48 8.24
CA THR A 81 5.52 -13.15 8.21
C THR A 81 4.54 -12.10 7.68
N LYS A 82 3.74 -12.45 6.66
CA LYS A 82 2.65 -11.62 6.16
C LYS A 82 1.62 -11.35 7.26
N GLN A 83 1.18 -12.35 8.01
CA GLN A 83 0.25 -12.16 9.13
C GLN A 83 0.81 -11.27 10.24
N LYS A 84 2.10 -11.42 10.59
CA LYS A 84 2.75 -10.56 11.59
C LYS A 84 2.81 -9.11 11.12
N LEU A 85 3.27 -8.86 9.90
CA LEU A 85 3.39 -7.51 9.34
C LEU A 85 2.04 -6.81 9.19
N VAL A 86 1.00 -7.53 8.78
CA VAL A 86 -0.36 -7.00 8.67
C VAL A 86 -0.90 -6.57 10.04
N LYS A 87 -0.63 -7.36 11.09
CA LYS A 87 -0.99 -7.03 12.47
C LYS A 87 -0.18 -5.85 13.04
N GLU A 88 1.13 -5.82 12.80
CA GLU A 88 2.01 -4.75 13.33
C GLU A 88 1.73 -3.40 12.69
N ARG A 89 1.44 -3.36 11.38
CA ARG A 89 1.14 -2.12 10.65
C ARG A 89 -0.34 -1.79 10.60
N ASN A 90 -1.20 -2.58 11.27
CA ASN A 90 -2.66 -2.43 11.28
C ASN A 90 -3.26 -2.27 9.86
N LEU A 91 -2.66 -2.95 8.88
CA LEU A 91 -3.05 -2.86 7.48
C LEU A 91 -4.31 -3.70 7.25
N VAL A 92 -5.29 -3.14 6.56
CA VAL A 92 -6.49 -3.87 6.12
C VAL A 92 -6.21 -4.40 4.72
N LEU A 93 -6.03 -5.72 4.59
CA LEU A 93 -5.89 -6.42 3.30
C LEU A 93 -7.25 -6.79 2.70
#